data_AF-A0A3D3EYQ6-F1
#
_entry.id   AF-A0A3D3EYQ6-F1
#
_cell.length_a   1.000
_cell.length_b   1.000
_cell.length_c   1.000
_cell.angle_alpha   90.00
_cell.angle_beta   90.00
_cell.angle_gamma   90.00
#
_symmetry.space_group_name_H-M   'P 1'
#
loop_
_entity.id
_entity.type
_entity.pdbx_description
1 polymer ?
#
loop_
_entity_poly.entity_id
_entity_poly.type
_entity_poly.pdbx_seq_one_letter_code
_entity_poly.pdbx_strand_id
1 'polypeptide(L)'
;MTLTAFDIPKLRGYFSRKYADEPLFHNHPEPGKSAYRYPAIQYRVYRGHPALIGIGEGINALKKIILDSHNITIGNSYMPVNELQIDIRKEEFGQCEDMCTYRFISPWMALNQENYREYIKTTTIDQKARLLKILRGNLLTISK
;
A
#
# COMPACT_ATOMS: atom_id res chain seq x y z
N MET A 1 -16.39 9.39 -11.26
CA MET A 1 -16.55 8.89 -9.87
C MET A 1 -15.22 9.10 -9.16
N THR A 2 -15.25 9.57 -7.91
CA THR A 2 -14.04 9.81 -7.11
C THR A 2 -13.95 8.72 -6.04
N LEU A 3 -12.88 7.93 -6.08
CA LEU A 3 -12.64 6.88 -5.09
C LEU A 3 -12.15 7.47 -3.77
N THR A 4 -12.39 6.72 -2.70
CA THR A 4 -11.90 7.07 -1.35
C THR A 4 -10.97 5.98 -0.82
N ALA A 5 -10.28 6.26 0.29
CA ALA A 5 -9.46 5.25 0.96
C ALA A 5 -10.25 3.97 1.35
N PHE A 6 -11.55 4.08 1.58
CA PHE A 6 -12.43 2.94 1.88
C PHE A 6 -12.66 2.00 0.70
N ASP A 7 -12.33 2.42 -0.52
CA ASP A 7 -12.45 1.60 -1.73
C ASP A 7 -11.18 0.78 -2.03
N ILE A 8 -10.06 1.05 -1.33
CA ILE A 8 -8.79 0.34 -1.51
C ILE A 8 -8.96 -1.20 -1.35
N PRO A 9 -9.70 -1.73 -0.35
CA PRO A 9 -9.91 -3.18 -0.25
C PRO A 9 -10.66 -3.77 -1.44
N LYS A 10 -11.63 -3.03 -2.01
CA LYS A 10 -12.39 -3.45 -3.19
C LYS A 10 -11.49 -3.46 -4.43
N LEU A 11 -10.67 -2.41 -4.59
CA LEU A 11 -9.67 -2.30 -5.64
C LEU A 11 -8.69 -3.48 -5.60
N ARG A 12 -8.13 -3.77 -4.42
CA ARG A 12 -7.30 -4.96 -4.20
C ARG A 12 -8.05 -6.23 -4.60
N GLY A 13 -9.28 -6.41 -4.13
CA GLY A 13 -10.08 -7.58 -4.43
C GLY A 13 -10.34 -7.79 -5.93
N TYR A 14 -10.51 -6.71 -6.70
CA TYR A 14 -10.61 -6.80 -8.16
C TYR A 14 -9.34 -7.38 -8.77
N PHE A 15 -8.17 -6.79 -8.47
CA PHE A 15 -6.89 -7.22 -9.05
C PHE A 15 -6.48 -8.62 -8.58
N SER A 16 -6.71 -8.96 -7.30
CA SER A 16 -6.44 -10.30 -6.78
C SER A 16 -7.28 -11.38 -7.48
N ARG A 17 -8.52 -11.07 -7.90
CA ARG A 17 -9.35 -12.03 -8.67
C ARG A 17 -8.95 -12.08 -10.14
N LYS A 18 -8.67 -10.92 -10.75
CA LYS A 18 -8.29 -10.83 -12.16
C LYS A 18 -6.96 -11.53 -12.46
N TYR A 19 -6.00 -11.42 -11.54
CA TYR A 19 -4.68 -12.04 -11.63
C TYR A 19 -4.50 -13.08 -10.51
N ALA A 20 -5.45 -14.02 -10.42
CA ALA A 20 -5.45 -15.05 -9.38
C ALA A 20 -4.25 -16.03 -9.50
N ASP A 21 -3.70 -16.17 -10.69
CA ASP A 21 -2.51 -16.97 -11.01
C ASP A 21 -1.18 -16.27 -10.65
N GLU A 22 -1.22 -15.01 -10.24
CA GLU A 22 -0.04 -14.21 -9.89
C GLU A 22 0.01 -13.90 -8.38
N PRO A 23 0.88 -14.61 -7.62
CA PRO A 23 0.99 -14.50 -6.17
C PRO A 23 1.15 -13.07 -5.63
N LEU A 24 1.86 -12.22 -6.37
CA LEU A 24 2.16 -10.86 -5.96
C LEU A 24 0.91 -9.96 -5.87
N PHE A 25 -0.16 -10.27 -6.60
CA PHE A 25 -1.41 -9.49 -6.55
C PHE A 25 -2.27 -9.77 -5.32
N HIS A 26 -2.08 -10.93 -4.69
CA HIS A 26 -2.91 -11.35 -3.57
C HIS A 26 -2.14 -11.47 -2.25
N ASN A 27 -0.80 -11.46 -2.29
CA ASN A 27 0.09 -11.47 -1.13
C ASN A 27 -0.27 -12.60 -0.13
N HIS A 28 -0.73 -13.75 -0.65
CA HIS A 28 -0.94 -14.93 0.16
C HIS A 28 0.33 -15.79 0.11
N PRO A 29 0.90 -16.14 1.26
CA PRO A 29 1.77 -17.30 1.32
C PRO A 29 0.91 -18.58 1.19
N GLU A 30 1.56 -19.74 1.00
CA GLU A 30 0.88 -21.03 1.06
C GLU A 30 -0.01 -21.17 2.32
N PRO A 31 -1.10 -21.94 2.26
CA PRO A 31 -1.96 -22.21 3.40
C PRO A 31 -1.14 -22.61 4.64
N GLY A 32 -1.33 -21.90 5.76
CA GLY A 32 -0.62 -22.17 7.02
C GLY A 32 0.67 -21.37 7.25
N LYS A 33 1.15 -20.60 6.27
CA LYS A 33 2.25 -19.64 6.48
C LYS A 33 1.66 -18.23 6.66
N SER A 34 2.32 -17.40 7.46
CA SER A 34 2.05 -15.96 7.49
C SER A 34 3.10 -15.26 6.64
N ALA A 35 2.68 -14.47 5.65
CA ALA A 35 3.60 -13.68 4.85
C ALA A 35 3.97 -12.45 5.68
N TYR A 36 4.98 -12.59 6.54
CA TYR A 36 5.63 -11.47 7.20
C TYR A 36 6.58 -10.76 6.22
N ARG A 37 6.07 -10.39 5.04
CA ARG A 37 6.82 -9.65 4.03
C ARG A 37 6.10 -8.36 3.69
N TYR A 38 6.88 -7.29 3.53
CA TYR A 38 6.37 -6.03 3.01
C TYR A 38 5.82 -6.25 1.59
N PRO A 39 4.59 -5.81 1.28
CA PRO A 39 3.94 -6.16 0.02
C PRO A 39 4.66 -5.53 -1.18
N ALA A 40 5.04 -6.37 -2.14
CA ALA A 40 5.67 -5.94 -3.40
C ALA A 40 4.71 -5.15 -4.30
N ILE A 41 3.39 -5.33 -4.14
CA ILE A 41 2.35 -4.54 -4.80
C ILE A 41 1.48 -3.85 -3.75
N GLN A 42 1.31 -2.55 -3.88
CA GLN A 42 0.45 -1.76 -3.00
C GLN A 42 -0.67 -1.10 -3.77
N TYR A 43 -1.87 -1.18 -3.19
CA TYR A 43 -3.06 -0.53 -3.72
C TYR A 43 -3.29 0.79 -3.00
N ARG A 44 -3.53 1.84 -3.77
CA ARG A 44 -3.72 3.21 -3.29
C ARG A 44 -4.89 3.86 -4.00
N VAL A 45 -5.40 4.92 -3.39
CA VAL A 45 -6.23 5.90 -4.07
C VAL A 45 -5.47 7.21 -4.04
N TYR A 46 -5.17 7.75 -5.22
CA TYR A 46 -4.41 8.99 -5.39
C TYR A 46 -5.26 9.99 -6.15
N ARG A 47 -5.52 11.15 -5.53
CA ARG A 47 -6.39 12.20 -6.09
C ARG A 47 -7.74 11.65 -6.59
N GLY A 48 -8.31 10.68 -5.88
CA GLY A 48 -9.59 10.06 -6.24
C GLY A 48 -9.54 8.98 -7.31
N HIS A 49 -8.36 8.61 -7.81
CA HIS A 49 -8.18 7.60 -8.85
C HIS A 49 -7.49 6.34 -8.29
N PRO A 50 -7.74 5.16 -8.86
CA PRO A 50 -6.97 3.95 -8.55
C PRO A 50 -5.48 4.18 -8.84
N ALA A 51 -4.62 3.76 -7.92
CA ALA A 51 -3.18 3.76 -8.12
C ALA A 51 -2.57 2.48 -7.57
N LEU A 52 -1.60 1.93 -8.29
CA LEU A 52 -0.84 0.76 -7.88
C LEU A 52 0.64 1.12 -7.82
N ILE A 53 1.34 0.65 -6.80
CA ILE A 53 2.79 0.79 -6.65
C ILE A 53 3.40 -0.60 -6.65
N GLY A 54 4.34 -0.83 -7.56
CA GLY A 54 5.15 -2.05 -7.63
C GLY A 54 6.56 -1.76 -7.14
N ILE A 55 7.07 -2.55 -6.21
CA ILE A 55 8.41 -2.42 -5.62
C ILE A 55 9.20 -3.68 -5.92
N GLY A 56 10.41 -3.53 -6.46
CA GLY A 56 11.28 -4.65 -6.83
C GLY A 56 10.58 -5.62 -7.79
N GLU A 57 10.40 -6.87 -7.36
CA GLU A 57 9.70 -7.91 -8.13
C GLU A 57 8.25 -7.53 -8.51
N GLY A 58 7.59 -6.68 -7.71
CA GLY A 58 6.24 -6.21 -7.98
C GLY A 58 6.12 -5.42 -9.28
N ILE A 59 7.19 -4.79 -9.75
CA ILE A 59 7.21 -4.06 -11.02
C ILE A 59 6.91 -5.01 -12.20
N ASN A 60 7.47 -6.22 -12.18
CA ASN A 60 7.25 -7.19 -13.25
C ASN A 60 5.81 -7.69 -13.30
N ALA A 61 5.19 -7.91 -12.14
CA ALA A 61 3.76 -8.26 -12.07
C ALA A 61 2.87 -7.14 -12.61
N LEU A 62 3.19 -5.87 -12.31
CA LEU A 62 2.42 -4.74 -12.84
C LEU A 62 2.49 -4.58 -14.36
N LYS A 63 3.53 -5.10 -15.03
CA LYS A 63 3.61 -5.08 -16.51
C LYS A 63 2.43 -5.82 -17.16
N LYS A 64 1.88 -6.84 -16.51
CA LYS A 64 0.66 -7.55 -16.97
C LYS A 64 -0.55 -6.62 -17.08
N ILE A 65 -0.60 -5.57 -16.26
CA ILE A 65 -1.65 -4.54 -16.30
C ILE A 65 -1.40 -3.54 -17.42
N ILE A 66 -0.17 -3.31 -17.84
CA ILE A 66 0.09 -2.34 -18.91
C ILE A 66 -0.38 -2.89 -20.26
N LEU A 67 -0.28 -4.21 -20.44
CA LEU A 67 -0.52 -4.89 -21.72
C LEU A 67 -1.96 -5.34 -21.95
N ASP A 68 -2.84 -5.14 -20.96
CA ASP A 68 -4.20 -5.66 -20.96
C ASP A 68 -5.20 -4.50 -21.16
N SER A 69 -6.42 -4.81 -21.60
CA SER A 69 -7.50 -3.83 -21.71
C SER A 69 -8.33 -3.88 -20.43
N HIS A 70 -8.34 -2.79 -19.66
CA HIS A 70 -8.93 -2.80 -18.32
C HIS A 70 -10.29 -2.14 -18.31
N ASN A 71 -11.23 -2.90 -17.78
CA ASN A 71 -12.39 -2.34 -17.12
C ASN A 71 -12.31 -2.74 -15.65
N ILE A 72 -12.28 -1.76 -14.76
CA ILE A 72 -12.17 -2.00 -13.32
C ILE A 72 -13.55 -1.95 -12.71
N THR A 73 -13.90 -2.99 -11.94
CA THR A 73 -15.13 -3.00 -11.14
C THR A 73 -14.77 -2.84 -9.66
N ILE A 74 -15.24 -1.75 -9.05
CA ILE A 74 -15.01 -1.43 -7.65
C ILE A 74 -16.36 -1.35 -6.95
N GLY A 75 -16.67 -2.37 -6.12
CA GLY A 75 -18.02 -2.52 -5.58
C GLY A 75 -19.02 -2.76 -6.73
N ASN A 76 -20.03 -1.89 -6.82
CA ASN A 76 -21.05 -1.96 -7.88
C ASN A 76 -20.74 -1.04 -9.06
N SER A 77 -19.59 -0.35 -9.04
CA SER A 77 -19.23 0.63 -10.05
C SER A 77 -18.29 0.04 -11.07
N TYR A 78 -18.69 0.07 -12.34
CA TYR A 78 -17.89 -0.32 -13.49
C TYR A 78 -17.22 0.89 -14.11
N MET A 79 -15.93 0.80 -14.38
CA MET A 79 -15.11 1.90 -14.89
C MET A 79 -14.21 1.40 -16.03
N PRO A 80 -14.43 1.85 -17.28
CA PRO A 80 -13.45 1.64 -18.33
C PRO A 80 -12.18 2.44 -18.04
N VAL A 81 -11.02 1.83 -18.27
CA VAL A 81 -9.72 2.51 -18.15
C VAL A 81 -9.36 3.06 -19.50
N ASN A 82 -9.67 4.33 -19.71
CA ASN A 82 -9.38 5.03 -20.96
C ASN A 82 -7.95 5.57 -21.02
N GLU A 83 -7.34 5.83 -19.86
CA GLU A 83 -5.99 6.36 -19.73
C GLU A 83 -5.26 5.66 -18.59
N LEU A 84 -3.98 5.34 -18.83
CA LEU A 84 -3.09 4.74 -17.85
C LEU A 84 -1.81 5.56 -17.78
N GLN A 85 -1.57 6.20 -16.64
CA GLN A 85 -0.33 6.92 -16.36
C GLN A 85 0.67 5.99 -15.68
N ILE A 86 1.87 5.87 -16.25
CA ILE A 86 2.93 4.97 -15.77
C ILE A 86 4.20 5.80 -15.52
N ASP A 87 4.80 5.59 -14.36
CA ASP A 87 6.09 6.17 -13.97
C ASP A 87 6.95 5.05 -13.37
N ILE A 88 8.12 4.82 -13.94
CA ILE A 88 9.06 3.78 -13.51
C ILE A 88 10.38 4.46 -13.17
N ARG A 89 10.83 4.29 -11.94
CA ARG A 89 12.08 4.89 -11.45
C ARG A 89 12.90 3.89 -10.68
N LYS A 90 14.20 4.13 -10.67
CA LYS A 90 15.14 3.52 -9.75
C LYS A 90 15.69 4.64 -8.90
N GLU A 91 15.42 4.57 -7.60
CA GLU A 91 15.81 5.57 -6.62
C GLU A 91 16.66 4.91 -5.53
N GLU A 92 17.49 5.72 -4.86
CA GLU A 92 18.19 5.25 -3.66
C GLU A 92 17.20 5.03 -2.53
N PHE A 93 17.35 3.89 -1.84
CA PHE A 93 16.52 3.53 -0.69
C PHE A 93 17.43 3.16 0.48
N GLY A 94 17.43 3.99 1.52
CA GLY A 94 18.30 3.80 2.66
C GLY A 94 18.40 5.04 3.53
N GLN A 95 19.38 5.03 4.42
CA GLN A 95 19.75 6.20 5.21
C GLN A 95 20.52 7.17 4.33
N CYS A 96 20.35 8.46 4.58
CA CYS A 96 21.11 9.54 3.95
C CYS A 96 21.65 10.48 5.03
N GLU A 97 22.70 11.24 4.70
CA GLU A 97 23.30 12.21 5.61
C GLU A 97 22.35 13.40 5.87
N ASP A 98 21.61 13.79 4.83
CA ASP A 98 20.68 14.91 4.88
C ASP A 98 19.33 14.54 5.52
N MET A 99 18.73 15.53 6.20
CA MET A 99 17.39 15.40 6.77
C MET A 99 16.31 15.57 5.69
N CYS A 100 15.62 14.48 5.37
CA CYS A 100 14.50 14.46 4.44
C CYS A 100 13.16 14.73 5.15
N THR A 101 12.37 15.66 4.60
CA THR A 101 11.01 15.95 5.10
C THR A 101 9.96 15.20 4.29
N TYR A 102 9.07 14.48 4.96
CA TYR A 102 7.99 13.71 4.34
C TYR A 102 6.61 14.15 4.83
N ARG A 103 5.60 13.93 4.00
CA ARG A 103 4.19 14.14 4.35
C ARG A 103 3.36 12.92 3.95
N PHE A 104 2.46 12.50 4.82
CA PHE A 104 1.46 11.49 4.49
C PHE A 104 0.44 12.04 3.48
N ILE A 105 0.34 11.37 2.32
CA ILE A 105 -0.69 11.64 1.31
C ILE A 105 -2.01 10.89 1.60
N SER A 106 -1.98 9.92 2.52
CA SER A 106 -3.12 9.13 2.98
C SER A 106 -3.00 8.90 4.49
N PRO A 107 -4.10 8.64 5.22
CA PRO A 107 -4.04 8.33 6.64
C PRO A 107 -3.04 7.22 6.97
N TRP A 108 -2.27 7.41 8.04
CA TRP A 108 -1.33 6.41 8.53
C TRP A 108 -1.97 5.59 9.64
N MET A 109 -2.23 4.31 9.37
CA MET A 109 -2.79 3.35 10.33
C MET A 109 -1.70 2.83 11.26
N ALA A 110 -1.16 3.70 12.12
CA ALA A 110 -0.02 3.39 13.00
C ALA A 110 -0.34 2.41 14.14
N LEU A 111 -1.58 2.45 14.62
CA LEU A 111 -1.98 1.77 15.85
C LEU A 111 -2.67 0.46 15.52
N ASN A 112 -2.05 -0.66 15.91
CA ASN A 112 -2.76 -1.93 16.02
C ASN A 112 -3.68 -1.92 17.26
N GLN A 113 -4.48 -2.98 17.44
CA GLN A 113 -5.47 -3.04 18.53
C GLN A 113 -4.85 -2.85 19.93
N GLU A 114 -3.70 -3.48 20.17
CA GLU A 114 -2.98 -3.37 21.44
C GLU A 114 -2.41 -1.96 21.66
N ASN A 115 -1.70 -1.43 20.67
CA ASN A 115 -1.10 -0.09 20.71
C ASN A 115 -2.16 0.99 20.87
N TYR A 116 -3.34 0.82 20.28
CA TYR A 116 -4.46 1.75 20.41
C TYR A 116 -4.97 1.84 21.85
N ARG A 117 -5.19 0.70 22.51
CA ARG A 117 -5.67 0.66 23.91
C ARG A 117 -4.77 1.43 24.86
N GLU A 118 -3.47 1.35 24.61
CA GLU A 118 -2.48 2.05 25.43
C GLU A 118 -2.32 3.52 25.01
N TYR A 119 -2.41 3.83 23.71
CA TYR A 119 -2.31 5.20 23.19
C TYR A 119 -3.36 6.14 23.82
N ILE A 120 -4.62 5.69 23.89
CA ILE A 120 -5.73 6.52 24.39
C ILE A 120 -5.66 6.81 25.90
N LYS A 121 -4.85 6.08 26.66
CA LYS A 121 -4.68 6.24 28.12
C LYS A 121 -3.55 7.22 28.49
N THR A 122 -2.82 7.74 27.51
CA THR A 122 -1.58 8.49 27.73
C THR A 122 -1.71 9.97 27.37
N THR A 123 -0.79 10.79 27.88
CA THR A 123 -0.75 12.23 27.58
C THR A 123 -0.38 12.50 26.12
N THR A 124 -0.65 13.70 25.61
CA THR A 124 -0.25 14.08 24.24
C THR A 124 1.26 13.97 23.98
N ILE A 125 2.09 14.22 25.00
CA ILE A 125 3.55 14.08 24.91
C ILE A 125 3.92 12.61 24.71
N ASP A 126 3.34 11.73 25.52
CA ASP A 126 3.58 10.28 25.44
C ASP A 126 3.04 9.67 24.15
N GLN A 127 1.89 10.15 23.67
CA GLN A 127 1.32 9.79 22.38
C GLN A 127 2.29 10.10 21.24
N LYS A 128 2.88 11.30 21.24
CA LYS A 128 3.89 11.68 20.23
C LYS A 128 5.12 10.78 20.29
N ALA A 129 5.67 10.54 21.49
CA ALA A 129 6.82 9.67 21.67
C ALA A 129 6.53 8.23 21.18
N ARG A 130 5.34 7.72 21.46
CA ARG A 130 4.88 6.40 21.02
C ARG A 130 4.74 6.32 19.50
N LEU A 131 4.13 7.31 18.85
CA LEU A 131 4.03 7.36 17.40
C LEU A 131 5.41 7.39 16.74
N LEU A 132 6.37 8.14 17.28
CA LEU A 132 7.76 8.14 16.78
C LEU A 132 8.42 6.76 16.88
N LYS A 133 8.20 6.05 18.00
CA LYS A 133 8.68 4.68 18.17
C LYS A 133 8.06 3.72 17.15
N ILE A 134 6.75 3.83 16.89
CA ILE A 134 6.06 3.02 15.87
C ILE A 134 6.58 3.37 14.48
N LEU A 135 6.78 4.65 14.16
CA LEU A 135 7.31 5.08 12.86
C LEU A 135 8.69 4.47 12.61
N ARG A 136 9.59 4.53 13.60
CA ARG A 136 10.90 3.87 13.52
C ARG A 136 10.76 2.37 13.27
N GLY A 137 9.86 1.69 13.98
CA GLY A 137 9.57 0.27 13.77
C GLY A 137 9.09 -0.02 12.35
N ASN A 138 8.17 0.79 11.82
CA ASN A 138 7.66 0.65 10.46
C ASN A 138 8.79 0.83 9.42
N LEU A 139 9.66 1.82 9.59
CA LEU A 139 10.81 2.04 8.71
C LEU A 139 11.77 0.84 8.72
N LEU A 140 12.04 0.27 9.90
CA LEU A 140 12.84 -0.95 10.04
C LEU A 140 12.18 -2.18 9.39
N THR A 141 10.85 -2.28 9.41
CA THR A 141 10.13 -3.36 8.73
C THR A 141 10.19 -3.20 7.21
N ILE A 142 10.12 -1.97 6.69
CA ILE A 142 10.21 -1.70 5.25
C ILE A 142 11.63 -1.96 4.73
N SER A 143 12.65 -1.75 5.56
CA SER A 143 14.06 -1.94 5.18
C SER A 143 14.58 -3.38 5.30
N LYS A 144 13.72 -4.34 5.70
CA LYS A 144 14.07 -5.77 5.82
C LYS A 144 13.56 -6.53 4.61
#